data_AF-A0A127A3F5-F1
#
_entry.id   AF-A0A127A3F5-F1
#
_cell.length_a   1.000
_cell.length_b   1.000
_cell.length_c   1.000
_cell.angle_alpha   90.00
_cell.angle_beta   90.00
_cell.angle_gamma   90.00
#
_symmetry.space_group_name_H-M   'P 1'
#
loop_
_entity.id
_entity.type
_entity.pdbx_description
1 polymer ?
#
loop_
_entity_poly.entity_id
_entity_poly.type
_entity_poly.pdbx_seq_one_letter_code
_entity_poly.pdbx_strand_id
1 'polypeptide(L)'
;MERAEQREQLRQDTITGAGKVIAVHLNYPSRAAQRGRTPSVPSYFLKPATSLALDGAELARPRGVELLTVEGEVALVIGARTRNVSPADAWAHVESVTAANDAGLADLRWPDKGSNLRSKGADGIAPIGPALLPAQELDPAGLRVRMWINGNLVQDDATATLLFPFAQLIADLSRLMTLEPGDIILTGTPAGATVARPGDVVEVEVDGVASDGATLTTGRLTNTVVDSGLVLEPYGALPKLTDADRIDAWGSAEAAGLAAAHGEGHDGGPTAGAGHAASSAPSPEADTRPASVLTPELTEKLRSVGTATLSVQLRKRGMQNCHIEGLTPTHPGAKVVGTARTLRYIPAREDLFKEFGGGYNAQKRAVDSLRPGDILVMDARGEKGTGTLGDVLALRAQVLGAEAVITDGGIRDFGPVSAMEIPAWGANAHPAVLGRRHVPWSVDDTVACGGAAVVPGDVIVGDEDGLVVIPPALVAEVAEDAVVQERMEAWVADRVAEGHPVDGLFPMNAEWKAKYEAYLAEQQGSGDKP
;
A
#
# COMPACT_ATOMS: atom_id res chain seq x y z
N MET A 1 -18.26 30.87 37.82
CA MET A 1 -18.68 31.56 36.58
C MET A 1 -17.70 32.66 36.15
N GLU A 2 -16.92 33.27 37.05
CA GLU A 2 -16.10 34.46 36.74
C GLU A 2 -14.71 34.17 36.12
N ARG A 3 -14.20 32.92 36.16
CA ARG A 3 -12.92 32.54 35.52
C ARG A 3 -13.04 32.09 34.05
N ALA A 4 -14.25 31.89 33.54
CA ALA A 4 -14.46 31.42 32.16
C ALA A 4 -14.13 32.50 31.10
N GLU A 5 -13.96 33.76 31.51
CA GLU A 5 -13.82 34.94 30.63
C GLU A 5 -12.38 35.47 30.48
N GLN A 6 -11.39 34.95 31.21
CA GLN A 6 -9.97 35.31 31.02
C GLN A 6 -9.19 34.15 30.40
N ARG A 7 -9.60 33.71 29.21
CA ARG A 7 -8.81 32.77 28.42
C ARG A 7 -7.71 33.53 27.71
N GLU A 8 -6.46 33.08 27.82
CA GLU A 8 -5.41 33.63 26.99
C GLU A 8 -5.65 33.21 25.55
N GLN A 9 -5.98 34.18 24.70
CA GLN A 9 -6.17 33.94 23.28
C GLN A 9 -4.83 33.73 22.60
N LEU A 10 -4.73 32.73 21.73
CA LEU A 10 -3.58 32.52 20.86
C LEU A 10 -3.46 33.71 19.89
N ARG A 11 -2.25 34.27 19.76
CA ARG A 11 -1.99 35.47 18.96
C ARG A 11 -1.00 35.18 17.84
N GLN A 12 -0.94 36.09 16.87
CA GLN A 12 0.01 36.01 15.76
C GLN A 12 1.47 35.93 16.24
N ASP A 13 1.79 36.58 17.35
CA ASP A 13 3.15 36.52 17.94
C ASP A 13 3.51 35.11 18.41
N THR A 14 2.55 34.31 18.89
CA THR A 14 2.76 32.90 19.25
C THR A 14 3.14 32.08 18.02
N ILE A 15 2.44 32.26 16.90
CA ILE A 15 2.75 31.58 15.64
C ILE A 15 4.10 32.04 15.08
N THR A 16 4.36 33.34 15.10
CA THR A 16 5.60 33.93 14.55
C THR A 16 6.82 33.54 15.39
N GLY A 17 6.62 33.31 16.69
CA GLY A 17 7.64 32.83 17.62
C GLY A 17 7.94 31.33 17.51
N ALA A 18 7.13 30.55 16.78
CA ALA A 18 7.35 29.12 16.63
C ALA A 18 8.59 28.83 15.77
N GLY A 19 9.65 28.33 16.40
CA GLY A 19 10.89 27.97 15.71
C GLY A 19 10.71 26.75 14.81
N LYS A 20 9.98 25.74 15.30
CA LYS A 20 9.62 24.54 14.54
C LYS A 20 8.28 23.96 14.98
N VAL A 21 7.62 23.31 14.03
CA VAL A 21 6.40 22.53 14.25
C VAL A 21 6.73 21.06 13.99
N ILE A 22 6.61 20.24 15.03
CA ILE A 22 6.87 18.80 14.98
C ILE A 22 5.52 18.10 15.07
N ALA A 23 5.27 17.13 14.21
CA ALA A 23 4.02 16.38 14.19
C ALA A 23 4.28 14.88 14.32
N VAL A 24 3.39 14.18 15.04
CA VAL A 24 3.47 12.74 15.27
C VAL A 24 2.61 12.00 14.26
N HIS A 25 3.17 11.01 13.57
CA HIS A 25 2.44 10.28 12.52
C HIS A 25 1.23 9.50 13.02
N LEU A 26 1.33 8.88 14.21
CA LEU A 26 0.30 8.02 14.77
C LEU A 26 0.48 7.88 16.28
N ASN A 27 -0.52 8.30 17.06
CA ASN A 27 -0.44 8.27 18.53
C ASN A 27 -1.71 7.76 19.24
N TYR A 28 -2.86 7.74 18.56
CA TYR A 28 -4.09 7.20 19.13
C TYR A 28 -4.29 5.75 18.73
N PRO A 29 -4.62 4.84 19.67
CA PRO A 29 -4.95 3.45 19.35
C PRO A 29 -6.13 3.34 18.39
N SER A 30 -7.12 4.22 18.49
CA SER A 30 -8.28 4.28 17.60
C SER A 30 -7.86 4.50 16.14
N ARG A 31 -6.96 5.47 15.91
CA ARG A 31 -6.38 5.74 14.58
C ARG A 31 -5.47 4.61 14.10
N ALA A 32 -4.72 3.99 15.01
CA ALA A 32 -3.84 2.85 14.69
C ALA A 32 -4.66 1.63 14.23
N ALA A 33 -5.75 1.33 14.94
CA ALA A 33 -6.71 0.31 14.56
C ALA A 33 -7.37 0.62 13.21
N GLN A 34 -7.79 1.87 12.97
CA GLN A 34 -8.33 2.30 11.67
C GLN A 34 -7.34 2.09 10.52
N ARG A 35 -6.04 2.33 10.76
CA ARG A 35 -4.98 2.12 9.76
C ARG A 35 -4.45 0.69 9.69
N GLY A 36 -4.95 -0.23 10.54
CA GLY A 36 -4.50 -1.61 10.60
C GLY A 36 -3.03 -1.79 10.99
N ARG A 37 -2.40 -0.78 11.60
CA ARG A 37 -0.99 -0.82 12.00
C ARG A 37 -0.77 -0.09 13.33
N THR A 38 -0.01 -0.71 14.23
CA THR A 38 0.36 -0.09 15.51
C THR A 38 1.88 0.01 15.60
N PRO A 39 2.46 1.22 15.62
CA PRO A 39 3.90 1.40 15.74
C PRO A 39 4.38 1.04 17.15
N SER A 40 5.60 0.50 17.25
CA SER A 40 6.24 0.19 18.55
C SER A 40 7.03 1.37 19.13
N VAL A 41 7.32 2.37 18.31
CA VAL A 41 8.04 3.61 18.68
C VAL A 41 7.40 4.81 17.97
N PRO A 42 7.45 6.02 18.56
CA PRO A 42 6.90 7.21 17.90
C PRO A 42 7.70 7.56 16.64
N SER A 43 7.03 8.15 15.66
CA SER A 43 7.64 8.64 14.43
C SER A 43 7.14 10.06 14.15
N TYR A 44 8.06 10.92 13.72
CA TYR A 44 7.86 12.36 13.64
C TYR A 44 8.10 12.90 12.24
N PHE A 45 7.46 14.00 11.90
CA PHE A 45 7.80 14.82 10.74
C PHE A 45 7.75 16.30 11.12
N LEU A 46 8.32 17.15 10.25
CA LEU A 46 8.31 18.60 10.44
C LEU A 46 7.28 19.24 9.53
N LYS A 47 6.57 20.24 10.06
CA LYS A 47 5.79 21.18 9.27
C LYS A 47 6.54 22.53 9.25
N PRO A 48 6.59 23.22 8.10
CA PRO A 48 7.10 24.59 8.05
C PRO A 48 6.29 25.49 8.99
N ALA A 49 6.93 26.46 9.65
CA ALA A 49 6.22 27.40 10.51
C ALA A 49 5.16 28.23 9.75
N THR A 50 5.36 28.46 8.44
CA THR A 50 4.38 29.14 7.58
C THR A 50 3.08 28.35 7.38
N SER A 51 3.07 27.05 7.72
CA SER A 51 1.83 26.26 7.73
C SER A 51 0.88 26.65 8.86
N LEU A 52 1.36 27.28 9.93
CA LEU A 52 0.52 27.67 11.05
C LEU A 52 -0.43 28.81 10.67
N ALA A 53 -1.65 28.75 11.22
CA ALA A 53 -2.63 29.81 11.10
C ALA A 53 -3.46 29.97 12.38
N LEU A 54 -4.13 31.11 12.52
CA LEU A 54 -5.03 31.40 13.62
C LEU A 54 -6.44 30.85 13.35
N ASP A 55 -7.26 30.91 14.40
CA ASP A 55 -8.71 30.77 14.31
C ASP A 55 -9.32 31.67 13.23
N GLY A 56 -10.28 31.13 12.49
CA GLY A 56 -10.94 31.79 11.36
C GLY A 56 -10.18 31.73 10.03
N ALA A 57 -8.97 31.17 9.99
CA ALA A 57 -8.22 31.06 8.74
C ALA A 57 -8.87 30.12 7.72
N GLU A 58 -8.66 30.41 6.44
CA GLU A 58 -9.13 29.56 5.33
C GLU A 58 -8.16 28.40 5.06
N LEU A 59 -8.70 27.20 4.86
CA LEU A 59 -7.96 26.05 4.35
C LEU A 59 -8.06 26.01 2.83
N ALA A 60 -7.02 26.55 2.18
CA ALA A 60 -6.95 26.69 0.74
C ALA A 60 -6.68 25.34 0.05
N ARG A 61 -7.66 24.84 -0.72
CA ARG A 61 -7.49 23.67 -1.60
C ARG A 61 -7.13 24.13 -3.02
N PRO A 62 -5.97 23.73 -3.59
CA PRO A 62 -5.65 23.97 -5.00
C PRO A 62 -6.58 23.22 -5.95
N ARG A 63 -6.72 23.74 -7.17
CA ARG A 63 -7.45 23.04 -8.24
C ARG A 63 -6.77 21.72 -8.58
N GLY A 64 -7.57 20.68 -8.76
CA GLY A 64 -7.10 19.33 -9.06
C GLY A 64 -6.67 18.53 -7.82
N VAL A 65 -6.62 19.13 -6.64
CA VAL A 65 -6.49 18.39 -5.37
C VAL A 65 -7.88 17.99 -4.89
N GLU A 66 -8.08 16.69 -4.65
CA GLU A 66 -9.32 16.10 -4.17
C GLU A 66 -9.32 16.00 -2.64
N LEU A 67 -8.26 15.44 -2.04
CA LEU A 67 -8.21 15.06 -0.63
C LEU A 67 -7.51 16.13 0.21
N LEU A 68 -8.27 17.14 0.61
CA LEU A 68 -7.90 17.99 1.74
C LEU A 68 -8.32 17.28 3.03
N THR A 69 -7.38 16.55 3.62
CA THR A 69 -7.60 15.84 4.89
C THR A 69 -7.58 16.80 6.05
N VAL A 70 -8.46 16.60 7.03
CA VAL A 70 -8.50 17.33 8.29
C VAL A 70 -8.37 16.36 9.45
N GLU A 71 -7.56 16.76 10.42
CA GLU A 71 -7.11 15.90 11.51
C GLU A 71 -7.10 16.73 12.80
N GLY A 72 -8.13 16.57 13.64
CA GLY A 72 -8.19 17.25 14.94
C GLY A 72 -7.16 16.69 15.90
N GLU A 73 -6.36 17.57 16.50
CA GLU A 73 -5.26 17.20 17.40
C GLU A 73 -5.18 18.09 18.64
N VAL A 74 -4.50 17.57 19.67
CA VAL A 74 -3.98 18.36 20.78
C VAL A 74 -2.61 18.90 20.39
N ALA A 75 -2.42 20.21 20.46
CA ALA A 75 -1.13 20.87 20.27
C ALA A 75 -0.51 21.28 21.60
N LEU A 76 0.79 21.05 21.74
CA LEU A 76 1.59 21.48 22.89
C LEU A 76 2.47 22.65 22.48
N VAL A 77 2.44 23.74 23.24
CA VAL A 77 3.37 24.87 23.10
C VAL A 77 4.46 24.71 24.15
N ILE A 78 5.71 24.59 23.71
CA ILE A 78 6.86 24.49 24.61
C ILE A 78 7.14 25.87 25.21
N GLY A 79 7.25 25.96 26.53
CA GLY A 79 7.51 27.21 27.26
C GLY A 79 8.95 27.42 27.70
N ALA A 80 9.71 26.33 27.79
CA ALA A 80 11.07 26.34 28.30
C ALA A 80 12.00 25.51 27.42
N ARG A 81 13.25 25.95 27.31
CA ARG A 81 14.30 25.18 26.63
C ARG A 81 14.35 23.76 27.20
N THR A 82 14.14 22.77 26.34
CA THR A 82 14.02 21.36 26.72
C THR A 82 15.08 20.54 25.99
N ARG A 83 15.97 19.90 26.74
CA ARG A 83 17.02 19.05 26.18
C ARG A 83 17.36 17.92 27.15
N ASN A 84 17.34 16.69 26.64
CA ASN A 84 17.68 15.47 27.38
C ASN A 84 16.91 15.36 28.72
N VAL A 85 15.62 15.67 28.69
CA VAL A 85 14.75 15.61 29.87
C VAL A 85 14.18 14.21 30.04
N SER A 86 13.92 13.83 31.29
CA SER A 86 13.23 12.57 31.58
C SER A 86 11.73 12.69 31.26
N PRO A 87 11.02 11.57 31.00
CA PRO A 87 9.56 11.62 30.89
C PRO A 87 8.87 12.20 32.13
N ALA A 88 9.44 12.02 33.33
CA ALA A 88 8.85 12.56 34.56
C ALA A 88 8.91 14.09 34.62
N ASP A 89 9.94 14.70 34.04
CA ASP A 89 10.15 16.15 34.05
C ASP A 89 9.57 16.83 32.80
N ALA A 90 9.29 16.06 31.75
CA ALA A 90 8.96 16.57 30.42
C ALA A 90 7.72 17.49 30.38
N TRP A 91 6.66 17.17 31.14
CA TRP A 91 5.43 17.97 31.13
C TRP A 91 5.64 19.40 31.67
N ALA A 92 6.58 19.58 32.60
CA ALA A 92 6.87 20.89 33.19
C ALA A 92 7.46 21.90 32.19
N HIS A 93 7.85 21.45 31.00
CA HIS A 93 8.36 22.29 29.93
C HIS A 93 7.28 22.77 28.95
N VAL A 94 6.05 22.28 29.06
CA VAL A 94 4.91 22.73 28.25
C VAL A 94 4.33 23.98 28.91
N GLU A 95 4.19 25.06 28.15
CA GLU A 95 3.54 26.29 28.62
C GLU A 95 2.02 26.13 28.56
N SER A 96 1.54 25.71 27.40
CA SER A 96 0.12 25.64 27.13
C SER A 96 -0.26 24.52 26.17
N VAL A 97 -1.53 24.14 26.26
CA VAL A 97 -2.22 23.22 25.38
C VAL A 97 -3.22 24.00 24.55
N THR A 98 -3.34 23.69 23.26
CA THR A 98 -4.37 24.27 22.40
C THR A 98 -4.93 23.25 21.41
N ALA A 99 -6.01 23.58 20.72
CA ALA A 99 -6.56 22.73 19.67
C ALA A 99 -5.80 22.99 18.36
N ALA A 100 -5.70 21.97 17.53
CA ALA A 100 -5.07 22.07 16.22
C ALA A 100 -5.84 21.28 15.17
N ASN A 101 -5.78 21.74 13.93
CA ASN A 101 -6.16 20.97 12.77
C ASN A 101 -4.90 20.70 11.93
N ASP A 102 -4.37 19.48 12.00
CA ASP A 102 -3.24 19.05 11.16
C ASP A 102 -3.72 18.72 9.74
N ALA A 103 -4.27 19.71 9.04
CA ALA A 103 -4.79 19.51 7.70
C ALA A 103 -3.66 19.26 6.69
N GLY A 104 -4.03 18.68 5.55
CA GLY A 104 -3.07 18.36 4.51
C GLY A 104 -3.70 18.08 3.15
N LEU A 105 -2.90 18.23 2.11
CA LEU A 105 -3.24 17.94 0.72
C LEU A 105 -2.71 16.54 0.38
N ALA A 106 -3.48 15.50 0.68
CA ALA A 106 -3.00 14.12 0.69
C ALA A 106 -2.59 13.60 -0.70
N ASP A 107 -3.20 14.12 -1.78
CA ASP A 107 -2.86 13.83 -3.17
C ASP A 107 -1.42 14.22 -3.52
N LEU A 108 -0.82 15.15 -2.76
CA LEU A 108 0.54 15.63 -2.95
C LEU A 108 1.54 14.94 -2.02
N ARG A 109 1.11 13.90 -1.29
CA ARG A 109 1.94 13.15 -0.32
C ARG A 109 2.92 12.20 -0.98
N TRP A 110 2.56 11.63 -2.13
CA TRP A 110 3.31 10.55 -2.79
C TRP A 110 4.82 10.79 -2.99
N PRO A 111 5.32 12.00 -3.32
CA PRO A 111 6.74 12.19 -3.56
C PRO A 111 7.54 12.36 -2.26
N ASP A 112 6.88 12.75 -1.17
CA ASP A 112 7.49 13.07 0.12
C ASP A 112 6.93 12.20 1.25
N LYS A 113 6.43 10.99 0.96
CA LYS A 113 5.63 10.16 1.89
C LYS A 113 6.27 9.90 3.27
N GLY A 114 7.61 10.00 3.36
CA GLY A 114 8.34 9.90 4.63
C GLY A 114 8.46 11.20 5.42
N SER A 115 8.58 12.36 4.76
CA SER A 115 8.75 13.68 5.42
C SER A 115 7.46 14.49 5.47
N ASN A 116 6.46 14.14 4.65
CA ASN A 116 5.18 14.82 4.42
C ASN A 116 5.30 16.29 4.02
N LEU A 117 6.48 16.75 3.60
CA LEU A 117 6.82 18.18 3.51
C LEU A 117 5.79 18.98 2.68
N ARG A 118 5.50 18.58 1.44
CA ARG A 118 4.52 19.32 0.61
C ARG A 118 3.06 19.08 1.02
N SER A 119 2.69 17.85 1.34
CA SER A 119 1.30 17.54 1.69
C SER A 119 0.86 18.19 3.00
N LYS A 120 1.77 18.38 3.95
CA LYS A 120 1.48 18.92 5.29
C LYS A 120 2.09 20.31 5.52
N GLY A 121 2.71 20.92 4.50
CA GLY A 121 3.46 22.18 4.64
C GLY A 121 2.98 23.33 3.78
N ALA A 122 1.80 23.23 3.17
CA ALA A 122 1.17 24.38 2.53
C ALA A 122 0.89 25.50 3.55
N ASP A 123 0.98 26.76 3.11
CA ASP A 123 0.76 27.91 3.98
C ASP A 123 -0.65 27.88 4.59
N GLY A 124 -0.72 28.13 5.90
CA GLY A 124 -1.97 28.14 6.67
C GLY A 124 -2.70 26.78 6.81
N ILE A 125 -2.12 25.66 6.37
CA ILE A 125 -2.76 24.33 6.43
C ILE A 125 -2.74 23.69 7.83
N ALA A 126 -2.20 24.37 8.84
CA ALA A 126 -2.11 23.90 10.23
C ALA A 126 -2.66 24.92 11.24
N PRO A 127 -3.96 25.25 11.20
CA PRO A 127 -4.54 26.17 12.18
C PRO A 127 -4.42 25.63 13.61
N ILE A 128 -4.20 26.54 14.55
CA ILE A 128 -4.17 26.28 15.99
C ILE A 128 -4.92 27.37 16.78
N GLY A 129 -5.41 27.04 17.98
CA GLY A 129 -6.14 27.99 18.83
C GLY A 129 -7.52 27.48 19.25
N PRO A 130 -8.51 28.36 19.50
CA PRO A 130 -8.38 29.82 19.63
C PRO A 130 -7.73 30.22 20.96
N ALA A 131 -7.98 29.49 22.04
CA ALA A 131 -7.38 29.76 23.34
C ALA A 131 -6.22 28.83 23.69
N LEU A 132 -5.33 29.32 24.55
CA LEU A 132 -4.26 28.59 25.22
C LEU A 132 -4.74 28.16 26.61
N LEU A 133 -4.62 26.87 26.90
CA LEU A 133 -4.90 26.32 28.23
C LEU A 133 -3.58 26.15 28.99
N PRO A 134 -3.44 26.69 30.21
CA PRO A 134 -2.20 26.59 30.98
C PRO A 134 -1.90 25.12 31.33
N ALA A 135 -0.79 24.59 30.81
CA ALA A 135 -0.46 23.16 30.93
C ALA A 135 -0.23 22.72 32.39
N GLN A 136 0.26 23.63 33.23
CA GLN A 136 0.47 23.41 34.66
C GLN A 136 -0.81 23.15 35.46
N GLU A 137 -1.98 23.52 34.92
CA GLU A 137 -3.27 23.29 35.58
C GLU A 137 -3.91 21.96 35.13
N LEU A 138 -3.39 21.35 34.05
CA LEU A 138 -3.98 20.22 33.35
C LEU A 138 -3.24 18.90 33.64
N ASP A 139 -4.00 17.80 33.65
CA ASP A 139 -3.45 16.45 33.53
C ASP A 139 -3.27 16.09 32.04
N PRO A 140 -2.05 15.80 31.56
CA PRO A 140 -1.82 15.41 30.16
C PRO A 140 -2.57 14.14 29.74
N ALA A 141 -2.95 13.26 30.68
CA ALA A 141 -3.75 12.06 30.40
C ALA A 141 -5.28 12.31 30.49
N GLY A 142 -5.69 13.52 30.89
CA GLY A 142 -7.09 13.90 31.13
C GLY A 142 -7.67 14.86 30.10
N LEU A 143 -7.08 14.94 28.90
CA LEU A 143 -7.52 15.85 27.84
C LEU A 143 -8.44 15.11 26.86
N ARG A 144 -9.40 15.84 26.31
CA ARG A 144 -10.33 15.35 25.28
C ARG A 144 -10.23 16.23 24.04
N VAL A 145 -10.17 15.61 22.87
CA VAL A 145 -10.19 16.29 21.57
C VAL A 145 -11.44 15.91 20.80
N ARG A 146 -12.09 16.91 20.22
CA ARG A 146 -13.27 16.73 19.37
C ARG A 146 -13.11 17.52 18.07
N MET A 147 -13.58 16.96 16.97
CA MET A 147 -13.65 17.64 15.68
C MET A 147 -15.04 17.52 15.07
N TRP A 148 -15.51 18.61 14.48
CA TRP A 148 -16.76 18.68 13.72
C TRP A 148 -16.52 19.14 12.30
N ILE A 149 -17.39 18.69 11.38
CA ILE A 149 -17.51 19.25 10.03
C ILE A 149 -18.97 19.67 9.85
N ASN A 150 -19.19 20.97 9.61
CA ASN A 150 -20.51 21.58 9.49
C ASN A 150 -21.42 21.24 10.70
N GLY A 151 -20.85 21.27 11.91
CA GLY A 151 -21.54 20.92 13.15
C GLY A 151 -21.73 19.42 13.43
N ASN A 152 -21.38 18.53 12.50
CA ASN A 152 -21.44 17.08 12.72
C ASN A 152 -20.17 16.58 13.38
N LEU A 153 -20.27 15.93 14.55
CA LEU A 153 -19.13 15.39 15.28
C LEU A 153 -18.54 14.20 14.50
N VAL A 154 -17.26 14.30 14.13
CA VAL A 154 -16.55 13.27 13.34
C VAL A 154 -15.39 12.64 14.09
N GLN A 155 -14.80 13.34 15.07
CA GLN A 155 -13.76 12.81 15.96
C GLN A 155 -14.11 13.13 17.41
N ASP A 156 -13.87 12.17 18.30
CA ASP A 156 -14.08 12.31 19.74
C ASP A 156 -13.26 11.25 20.49
N ASP A 157 -12.17 11.67 21.15
CA ASP A 157 -11.28 10.76 21.87
C ASP A 157 -10.56 11.48 23.02
N ALA A 158 -9.93 10.72 23.91
CA ALA A 158 -9.24 11.21 25.11
C ALA A 158 -7.76 10.77 25.14
N THR A 159 -6.93 11.54 25.85
CA THR A 159 -5.48 11.30 25.90
C THR A 159 -5.06 10.21 26.89
N ALA A 160 -5.99 9.63 27.64
CA ALA A 160 -5.72 8.59 28.63
C ALA A 160 -5.17 7.28 28.02
N THR A 161 -5.42 7.03 26.74
CA THR A 161 -5.10 5.77 26.07
C THR A 161 -4.03 5.91 24.98
N LEU A 162 -3.35 7.06 24.89
CA LEU A 162 -2.33 7.29 23.87
C LEU A 162 -1.29 6.16 23.81
N LEU A 163 -0.88 5.80 22.59
CA LEU A 163 0.21 4.85 22.33
C LEU A 163 1.52 5.35 22.95
N PHE A 164 1.76 6.66 22.83
CA PHE A 164 2.93 7.35 23.38
C PHE A 164 2.44 8.59 24.15
N PRO A 165 2.50 8.58 25.49
CA PRO A 165 2.12 9.73 26.32
C PRO A 165 2.93 10.99 25.94
N PHE A 166 2.34 12.18 26.11
CA PHE A 166 2.98 13.45 25.73
C PHE A 166 4.36 13.64 26.36
N ALA A 167 4.50 13.28 27.63
CA ALA A 167 5.78 13.25 28.33
C ALA A 167 6.84 12.38 27.64
N GLN A 168 6.46 11.22 27.11
CA GLN A 168 7.35 10.35 26.34
C GLN A 168 7.78 11.01 25.03
N LEU A 169 6.85 11.65 24.31
CA LEU A 169 7.15 12.33 23.04
C LEU A 169 8.18 13.44 23.23
N ILE A 170 7.97 14.29 24.23
CA ILE A 170 8.86 15.41 24.56
C ILE A 170 10.24 14.87 24.98
N ALA A 171 10.27 13.89 25.89
CA ALA A 171 11.52 13.28 26.34
C ALA A 171 12.29 12.67 25.16
N ASP A 172 11.63 11.89 24.30
CA ASP A 172 12.26 11.22 23.17
C ASP A 172 12.86 12.22 22.15
N LEU A 173 12.08 13.22 21.73
CA LEU A 173 12.57 14.31 20.87
C LEU A 173 13.76 15.01 21.53
N SER A 174 13.65 15.33 22.82
CA SER A 174 14.67 16.11 23.54
C SER A 174 16.02 15.39 23.64
N ARG A 175 16.11 14.07 23.42
CA ARG A 175 17.38 13.34 23.46
C ARG A 175 18.35 13.84 22.40
N LEU A 176 17.84 14.12 21.20
CA LEU A 176 18.65 14.45 20.03
C LEU A 176 18.47 15.90 19.58
N MET A 177 17.29 16.48 19.76
CA MET A 177 17.01 17.88 19.41
C MET A 177 16.72 18.71 20.65
N THR A 178 17.09 19.99 20.62
CA THR A 178 16.61 20.95 21.63
C THR A 178 15.24 21.46 21.18
N LEU A 179 14.25 21.40 22.07
CA LEU A 179 13.00 22.14 21.92
C LEU A 179 13.18 23.50 22.60
N GLU A 180 12.80 24.56 21.91
CA GLU A 180 12.90 25.94 22.36
C GLU A 180 11.52 26.48 22.74
N PRO A 181 11.43 27.51 23.61
CA PRO A 181 10.17 28.21 23.84
C PRO A 181 9.51 28.65 22.53
N GLY A 182 8.22 28.42 22.40
CA GLY A 182 7.42 28.68 21.19
C GLY A 182 7.33 27.50 20.22
N ASP A 183 8.17 26.47 20.33
CA ASP A 183 8.02 25.28 19.49
C ASP A 183 6.69 24.58 19.73
N ILE A 184 6.13 24.01 18.67
CA ILE A 184 4.82 23.35 18.70
C ILE A 184 4.99 21.86 18.41
N ILE A 185 4.29 21.04 19.20
CA ILE A 185 4.16 19.60 18.96
C ILE A 185 2.69 19.29 18.68
N LEU A 186 2.40 18.81 17.46
CA LEU A 186 1.12 18.21 17.08
C LEU A 186 1.17 16.72 17.43
N THR A 187 0.30 16.29 18.33
CA THR A 187 0.48 15.04 19.09
C THR A 187 -0.14 13.81 18.45
N GLY A 188 -0.70 13.94 17.25
CA GLY A 188 -1.41 12.91 16.52
C GLY A 188 -2.93 13.07 16.65
N THR A 189 -3.65 12.39 15.74
CA THR A 189 -5.11 12.47 15.64
C THR A 189 -5.78 11.12 15.99
N PRO A 190 -6.98 11.10 16.60
CA PRO A 190 -7.77 9.88 16.78
C PRO A 190 -8.42 9.40 15.48
N ALA A 191 -9.15 8.28 15.55
CA ALA A 191 -10.01 7.86 14.43
C ALA A 191 -11.04 8.96 14.08
N GLY A 192 -11.49 8.96 12.82
CA GLY A 192 -12.47 9.91 12.30
C GLY A 192 -11.88 11.12 11.56
N ALA A 193 -10.55 11.19 11.45
CA ALA A 193 -9.90 12.02 10.45
C ALA A 193 -10.44 11.69 9.06
N THR A 194 -10.79 12.72 8.29
CA THR A 194 -11.57 12.62 7.06
C THR A 194 -11.20 13.73 6.06
N VAL A 195 -11.89 13.81 4.92
CA VAL A 195 -11.71 14.84 3.89
C VAL A 195 -12.76 15.94 4.05
N ALA A 196 -12.33 17.19 3.98
CA ALA A 196 -13.20 18.35 3.91
C ALA A 196 -13.19 18.98 2.51
N ARG A 197 -14.33 19.53 2.09
CA ARG A 197 -14.57 20.08 0.75
C ARG A 197 -14.74 21.60 0.81
N PRO A 198 -14.44 22.34 -0.27
CA PRO A 198 -14.73 23.77 -0.34
C PRO A 198 -16.18 24.08 0.08
N GLY A 199 -16.32 25.02 1.02
CA GLY A 199 -17.58 25.37 1.68
C GLY A 199 -17.77 24.73 3.05
N ASP A 200 -17.05 23.66 3.38
CA ASP A 200 -17.11 23.03 4.70
C ASP A 200 -16.46 23.92 5.77
N VAL A 201 -17.07 23.93 6.94
CA VAL A 201 -16.53 24.53 8.17
C VAL A 201 -16.04 23.40 9.06
N VAL A 202 -14.75 23.44 9.41
CA VAL A 202 -14.11 22.46 10.30
C VAL A 202 -13.86 23.12 11.64
N GLU A 203 -14.31 22.46 12.71
CA GLU A 203 -14.16 22.94 14.07
C GLU A 203 -13.38 21.92 14.91
N VAL A 204 -12.37 22.34 15.67
CA VAL A 204 -11.66 21.48 16.63
C VAL A 204 -11.72 22.10 18.02
N GLU A 205 -11.97 21.29 19.04
CA GLU A 205 -11.94 21.72 20.44
C GLU A 205 -11.13 20.76 21.28
N VAL A 206 -10.34 21.31 22.20
CA VAL A 206 -9.67 20.55 23.27
C VAL A 206 -10.17 21.05 24.61
N ASP A 207 -10.54 20.13 25.48
CA ASP A 207 -10.90 20.42 26.87
C ASP A 207 -10.20 19.49 27.86
N GLY A 208 -10.15 19.94 29.11
CA GLY A 208 -9.56 19.21 30.22
C GLY A 208 -10.07 19.70 31.56
N VAL A 209 -9.76 18.96 32.61
CA VAL A 209 -10.14 19.32 33.99
C VAL A 209 -8.92 19.86 34.71
N ALA A 210 -9.05 21.06 35.27
CA ALA A 210 -8.03 21.68 36.09
C ALA A 210 -7.95 21.02 37.48
N SER A 211 -6.84 21.25 38.18
CA SER A 211 -6.61 20.73 39.53
C SER A 211 -7.67 21.14 40.57
N ASP A 212 -8.37 22.26 40.35
CA ASP A 212 -9.47 22.74 41.20
C ASP A 212 -10.86 22.18 40.79
N GLY A 213 -10.90 21.29 39.79
CA GLY A 213 -12.10 20.67 39.25
C GLY A 213 -12.80 21.49 38.17
N ALA A 214 -12.31 22.68 37.80
CA ALA A 214 -12.89 23.47 36.72
C ALA A 214 -12.60 22.84 35.34
N THR A 215 -13.60 22.81 34.46
CA THR A 215 -13.38 22.45 33.05
C THR A 215 -12.78 23.64 32.31
N LEU A 216 -11.59 23.42 31.72
CA LEU A 216 -10.93 24.35 30.80
C LEU A 216 -11.17 23.87 29.38
N THR A 217 -11.48 24.79 28.46
CA THR A 217 -11.71 24.49 27.04
C THR A 217 -11.05 25.55 26.18
N THR A 218 -10.44 25.13 25.08
CA THR A 218 -9.86 26.03 24.08
C THR A 218 -10.92 26.88 23.40
N GLY A 219 -12.20 26.53 23.49
CA GLY A 219 -13.20 26.93 22.52
C GLY A 219 -13.00 26.20 21.19
N ARG A 220 -13.86 26.49 20.21
CA ARG A 220 -13.79 25.87 18.89
C ARG A 220 -12.88 26.64 17.96
N LEU A 221 -11.77 26.01 17.59
CA LEU A 221 -10.92 26.43 16.47
C LEU A 221 -11.69 26.19 15.19
N THR A 222 -12.03 27.25 14.46
CA THR A 222 -12.90 27.21 13.29
C THR A 222 -12.14 27.61 12.05
N ASN A 223 -12.21 26.81 10.99
CA ASN A 223 -11.61 27.11 9.69
C ASN A 223 -12.57 26.75 8.57
N THR A 224 -12.59 27.56 7.50
CA THR A 224 -13.42 27.29 6.32
C THR A 224 -12.56 26.77 5.19
N VAL A 225 -12.98 25.69 4.54
CA VAL A 225 -12.29 25.18 3.35
C VAL A 225 -12.70 25.99 2.13
N VAL A 226 -11.73 26.45 1.36
CA VAL A 226 -11.97 27.26 0.16
C VAL A 226 -11.30 26.66 -1.07
N ASP A 227 -11.90 26.84 -2.24
CA ASP A 227 -11.19 26.65 -3.50
C ASP A 227 -10.29 27.88 -3.72
N SER A 228 -8.99 27.66 -3.66
CA SER A 228 -8.00 28.74 -3.84
C SER A 228 -7.92 29.25 -5.29
N GLY A 229 -8.46 28.51 -6.26
CA GLY A 229 -8.28 28.76 -7.69
C GLY A 229 -6.87 28.48 -8.21
N LEU A 230 -5.90 28.19 -7.34
CA LEU A 230 -4.51 27.91 -7.71
C LEU A 230 -4.44 26.66 -8.58
N VAL A 231 -3.87 26.80 -9.78
CA VAL A 231 -3.52 25.68 -10.66
C VAL A 231 -2.05 25.37 -10.48
N LEU A 232 -1.72 24.11 -10.16
CA LEU A 232 -0.33 23.67 -10.06
C LEU A 232 0.24 23.43 -11.45
N GLU A 233 1.25 24.22 -11.82
CA GLU A 233 1.98 24.07 -13.06
C GLU A 233 2.79 22.75 -13.09
N PRO A 234 2.99 22.12 -14.26
CA PRO A 234 3.50 20.75 -14.38
C PRO A 234 5.03 20.62 -14.21
N TYR A 235 5.70 21.59 -13.57
CA TYR A 235 7.14 21.52 -13.27
C TYR A 235 7.45 20.77 -11.96
N GLY A 236 6.43 20.26 -11.26
CA GLY A 236 6.56 19.56 -9.99
C GLY A 236 5.65 18.35 -9.86
N ALA A 237 5.60 17.77 -8.66
CA ALA A 237 4.66 16.71 -8.38
C ALA A 237 3.23 17.26 -8.45
N LEU A 238 2.43 16.66 -9.30
CA LEU A 238 1.00 16.95 -9.41
C LEU A 238 0.20 16.06 -8.45
N PRO A 239 -1.05 16.43 -8.14
CA PRO A 239 -1.95 15.58 -7.37
C PRO A 239 -2.02 14.19 -8.00
N LYS A 240 -1.75 13.16 -7.20
CA LYS A 240 -1.84 11.76 -7.60
C LYS A 240 -2.70 11.04 -6.58
N LEU A 241 -3.70 10.33 -7.09
CA LEU A 241 -4.68 9.62 -6.28
C LEU A 241 -4.77 8.18 -6.69
N THR A 242 -4.85 7.33 -5.68
CA THR A 242 -5.34 5.97 -5.78
C THR A 242 -6.60 5.82 -4.92
N ASP A 243 -7.39 4.78 -5.15
CA ASP A 243 -8.53 4.49 -4.29
C ASP A 243 -8.11 4.16 -2.85
N ALA A 244 -6.90 3.61 -2.66
CA ALA A 244 -6.31 3.44 -1.34
C ALA A 244 -6.03 4.79 -0.65
N ASP A 245 -5.58 5.82 -1.39
CA ASP A 245 -5.41 7.17 -0.83
C ASP A 245 -6.75 7.77 -0.42
N ARG A 246 -7.81 7.55 -1.21
CA ARG A 246 -9.18 7.96 -0.84
C ARG A 246 -9.64 7.24 0.42
N ILE A 247 -9.46 5.92 0.51
CA ILE A 247 -9.85 5.13 1.69
C ILE A 247 -9.08 5.58 2.94
N ASP A 248 -7.76 5.81 2.87
CA ASP A 248 -6.95 6.33 3.98
C ASP A 248 -7.43 7.72 4.42
N ALA A 249 -7.74 8.58 3.45
CA ALA A 249 -8.17 9.96 3.70
C ALA A 249 -9.58 10.05 4.28
N TRP A 250 -10.54 9.26 3.79
CA TRP A 250 -11.92 9.21 4.28
C TRP A 250 -12.11 8.27 5.48
N GLY A 251 -11.09 7.45 5.78
CA GLY A 251 -11.10 6.49 6.88
C GLY A 251 -11.84 5.17 6.61
N SER A 252 -12.56 5.04 5.49
CA SER A 252 -13.18 3.80 5.01
C SER A 252 -13.55 3.89 3.52
N ALA A 253 -13.77 2.74 2.86
CA ALA A 253 -14.23 2.69 1.46
C ALA A 253 -15.66 3.21 1.27
N GLU A 254 -16.54 2.97 2.24
CA GLU A 254 -17.91 3.51 2.22
C GLU A 254 -17.91 5.04 2.29
N ALA A 255 -17.15 5.62 3.21
CA ALA A 255 -17.01 7.07 3.35
C ALA A 255 -16.34 7.71 2.12
N ALA A 256 -15.44 6.98 1.46
CA ALA A 256 -14.84 7.38 0.19
C ALA A 256 -15.79 7.28 -1.02
N GLY A 257 -17.01 6.77 -0.85
CA GLY A 257 -17.98 6.57 -1.94
C GLY A 257 -17.63 5.41 -2.88
N LEU A 258 -16.84 4.43 -2.41
CA LEU A 258 -16.32 3.31 -3.19
C LEU A 258 -17.04 1.97 -2.91
N ALA A 259 -18.12 1.98 -2.12
CA ALA A 259 -18.94 0.79 -1.82
C ALA A 259 -20.07 0.59 -2.84
N ALA A 260 -20.29 -0.66 -3.28
CA ALA A 260 -21.39 -1.02 -4.17
C ALA A 260 -22.76 -0.97 -3.46
N ALA A 261 -23.74 -0.35 -4.10
CA ALA A 261 -25.13 -0.33 -3.64
C ALA A 261 -25.73 -1.74 -3.72
N HIS A 262 -26.01 -2.37 -2.58
CA HIS A 262 -26.85 -3.57 -2.54
C HIS A 262 -28.26 -3.22 -2.11
N GLY A 263 -29.17 -3.48 -3.04
CA GLY A 263 -30.61 -3.29 -2.93
C GLY A 263 -31.31 -4.28 -2.00
N GLU A 264 -32.54 -3.89 -1.70
CA GLU A 264 -33.48 -4.45 -0.75
C GLU A 264 -33.96 -5.88 -1.07
N GLY A 265 -34.26 -6.63 0.00
CA GLY A 265 -35.47 -7.46 0.08
C GLY A 265 -35.36 -8.98 -0.05
N HIS A 266 -35.32 -9.71 1.09
CA HIS A 266 -36.36 -10.73 1.37
C HIS A 266 -36.38 -11.17 2.85
N ASP A 267 -37.59 -11.25 3.37
CA ASP A 267 -38.03 -11.64 4.73
C ASP A 267 -38.01 -13.16 4.99
N GLY A 268 -37.92 -13.54 6.27
CA GLY A 268 -38.48 -14.81 6.81
C GLY A 268 -37.56 -15.67 7.71
N GLY A 269 -37.70 -15.57 9.06
CA GLY A 269 -36.90 -16.24 10.13
C GLY A 269 -37.26 -17.72 10.47
N PRO A 270 -37.14 -18.24 11.73
CA PRO A 270 -36.59 -17.67 12.99
C PRO A 270 -35.63 -18.59 13.84
N THR A 271 -34.83 -17.92 14.70
CA THR A 271 -34.31 -18.25 16.07
C THR A 271 -33.76 -19.64 16.48
N ALA A 272 -32.51 -19.68 16.99
CA ALA A 272 -32.16 -20.06 18.38
C ALA A 272 -30.65 -19.84 18.67
N GLY A 273 -30.31 -19.33 19.86
CA GLY A 273 -29.01 -18.73 20.18
C GLY A 273 -27.93 -19.64 20.78
N ALA A 274 -26.69 -19.14 20.72
CA ALA A 274 -25.63 -19.33 21.71
C ALA A 274 -24.52 -18.31 21.39
N GLY A 275 -24.21 -17.42 22.32
CA GLY A 275 -23.20 -16.38 22.16
C GLY A 275 -21.81 -16.96 21.97
N HIS A 276 -21.15 -16.58 20.88
CA HIS A 276 -19.71 -16.46 20.72
C HIS A 276 -19.49 -15.15 19.99
N ALA A 277 -18.65 -14.27 20.52
CA ALA A 277 -18.24 -13.05 19.84
C ALA A 277 -17.61 -13.45 18.50
N ALA A 278 -18.37 -13.26 17.42
CA ALA A 278 -17.92 -13.52 16.07
C ALA A 278 -16.86 -12.46 15.76
N SER A 279 -15.59 -12.90 15.80
CA SER A 279 -14.49 -12.26 15.10
C SER A 279 -14.94 -12.02 13.66
N SER A 280 -15.32 -10.78 13.34
CA SER A 280 -15.69 -10.39 11.98
C SER A 280 -14.46 -10.58 11.09
N ALA A 281 -14.62 -11.45 10.09
CA ALA A 281 -13.58 -11.72 9.10
C ALA A 281 -13.17 -10.41 8.40
N PRO A 282 -11.87 -10.20 8.15
CA PRO A 282 -11.38 -9.00 7.48
C PRO A 282 -11.95 -8.89 6.06
N SER A 283 -12.42 -7.70 5.71
CA SER A 283 -12.85 -7.34 4.36
C SER A 283 -11.63 -7.06 3.47
N PRO A 284 -11.71 -7.27 2.14
CA PRO A 284 -10.55 -7.39 1.27
C PRO A 284 -9.85 -6.03 1.05
N GLU A 285 -8.55 -6.00 1.32
CA GLU A 285 -7.65 -4.87 1.07
C GLU A 285 -7.71 -4.45 -0.42
N ALA A 286 -7.75 -3.14 -0.68
CA ALA A 286 -7.66 -2.63 -2.05
C ALA A 286 -6.27 -2.90 -2.62
N ASP A 287 -6.23 -3.45 -3.81
CA ASP A 287 -5.01 -3.95 -4.42
C ASP A 287 -4.09 -2.82 -4.90
N THR A 288 -3.05 -2.51 -4.12
CA THR A 288 -2.08 -1.42 -4.35
C THR A 288 -0.95 -1.78 -5.32
N ARG A 289 -0.97 -2.99 -5.90
CA ARG A 289 0.08 -3.45 -6.81
C ARG A 289 0.07 -2.60 -8.10
N PRO A 290 1.24 -2.27 -8.69
CA PRO A 290 1.30 -1.55 -9.97
C PRO A 290 0.49 -2.28 -11.05
N ALA A 291 0.01 -1.54 -12.04
CA ALA A 291 -0.66 -2.14 -13.19
C ALA A 291 0.33 -3.07 -13.92
N SER A 292 -0.19 -4.17 -14.46
CA SER A 292 0.63 -5.06 -15.29
C SER A 292 1.20 -4.30 -16.48
N VAL A 293 2.46 -4.59 -16.84
CA VAL A 293 3.08 -4.12 -18.08
C VAL A 293 2.54 -4.87 -19.31
N LEU A 294 1.77 -5.94 -19.12
CA LEU A 294 1.16 -6.72 -20.19
C LEU A 294 -0.05 -5.97 -20.79
N THR A 295 0.13 -5.50 -22.01
CA THR A 295 -1.01 -5.11 -22.86
C THR A 295 -1.55 -6.34 -23.61
N PRO A 296 -2.76 -6.29 -24.18
CA PRO A 296 -3.28 -7.38 -25.01
C PRO A 296 -2.32 -7.76 -26.15
N GLU A 297 -1.73 -6.78 -26.83
CA GLU A 297 -0.81 -6.98 -27.95
C GLU A 297 0.50 -7.64 -27.48
N LEU A 298 1.04 -7.21 -26.34
CA LEU A 298 2.24 -7.81 -25.78
C LEU A 298 1.98 -9.25 -25.31
N THR A 299 0.81 -9.49 -24.71
CA THR A 299 0.37 -10.82 -24.28
C THR A 299 0.26 -11.77 -25.46
N GLU A 300 -0.34 -11.33 -26.57
CA GLU A 300 -0.45 -12.12 -27.80
C GLU A 300 0.92 -12.47 -28.37
N LYS A 301 1.85 -11.50 -28.44
CA LYS A 301 3.23 -11.76 -28.86
C LYS A 301 3.90 -12.83 -27.99
N LEU A 302 3.83 -12.70 -26.67
CA LEU A 302 4.44 -13.66 -25.73
C LEU A 302 3.79 -15.05 -25.83
N ARG A 303 2.49 -15.14 -26.10
CA ARG A 303 1.81 -16.43 -26.34
C ARG A 303 2.24 -17.09 -27.65
N SER A 304 2.64 -16.30 -28.65
CA SER A 304 3.05 -16.79 -29.97
C SER A 304 4.46 -17.38 -30.06
N VAL A 305 5.30 -17.20 -29.02
CA VAL A 305 6.72 -17.60 -29.02
C VAL A 305 7.01 -18.65 -27.94
N GLY A 306 7.97 -19.55 -28.16
CA GLY A 306 8.38 -20.56 -27.18
C GLY A 306 9.18 -20.01 -26.00
N THR A 307 9.10 -20.65 -24.83
CA THR A 307 9.98 -20.29 -23.69
C THR A 307 11.46 -20.51 -24.00
N ALA A 308 11.81 -21.49 -24.84
CA ALA A 308 13.16 -21.69 -25.35
C ALA A 308 13.69 -20.46 -26.12
N THR A 309 12.87 -19.88 -27.00
CA THR A 309 13.21 -18.67 -27.75
C THR A 309 13.37 -17.46 -26.82
N LEU A 310 12.46 -17.29 -25.86
CA LEU A 310 12.56 -16.26 -24.83
C LEU A 310 13.84 -16.39 -23.99
N SER A 311 14.24 -17.63 -23.64
CA SER A 311 15.51 -17.91 -22.95
C SER A 311 16.71 -17.42 -23.75
N VAL A 312 16.76 -17.70 -25.06
CA VAL A 312 17.83 -17.21 -25.94
C VAL A 312 17.88 -15.68 -25.96
N GLN A 313 16.72 -15.01 -26.02
CA GLN A 313 16.64 -13.55 -26.05
C GLN A 313 17.07 -12.89 -24.74
N LEU A 314 16.71 -13.48 -23.60
CA LEU A 314 17.20 -13.06 -22.28
C LEU A 314 18.71 -13.28 -22.15
N ARG A 315 19.23 -14.41 -22.65
CA ARG A 315 20.66 -14.71 -22.63
C ARG A 315 21.48 -13.70 -23.41
N LYS A 316 21.00 -13.23 -24.57
CA LYS A 316 21.63 -12.15 -25.35
C LYS A 316 21.73 -10.83 -24.58
N ARG A 317 20.87 -10.63 -23.57
CA ARG A 317 20.82 -9.47 -22.68
C ARG A 317 21.56 -9.69 -21.34
N GLY A 318 22.32 -10.79 -21.23
CA GLY A 318 23.08 -11.11 -20.02
C GLY A 318 22.29 -11.78 -18.90
N MET A 319 21.03 -12.15 -19.15
CA MET A 319 20.16 -12.80 -18.18
C MET A 319 20.22 -14.32 -18.36
N GLN A 320 20.85 -15.03 -17.42
CA GLN A 320 21.07 -16.50 -17.51
C GLN A 320 20.24 -17.31 -16.50
N ASN A 321 19.74 -16.67 -15.43
CA ASN A 321 19.14 -17.34 -14.27
C ASN A 321 17.65 -17.02 -14.13
N CYS A 322 16.94 -16.96 -15.26
CA CYS A 322 15.56 -16.51 -15.37
C CYS A 322 14.57 -17.68 -15.52
N HIS A 323 14.88 -18.84 -14.94
CA HIS A 323 14.13 -20.09 -15.14
C HIS A 323 13.67 -20.67 -13.80
N ILE A 324 12.37 -20.95 -13.68
CA ILE A 324 11.82 -21.69 -12.53
C ILE A 324 11.91 -23.18 -12.87
N GLU A 325 12.76 -23.90 -12.14
CA GLU A 325 13.13 -25.27 -12.45
C GLU A 325 12.48 -26.31 -11.52
N GLY A 326 12.44 -27.56 -11.98
CA GLY A 326 12.10 -28.72 -11.15
C GLY A 326 10.62 -28.88 -10.80
N LEU A 327 9.73 -28.21 -11.54
CA LEU A 327 8.29 -28.27 -11.34
C LEU A 327 7.60 -29.10 -12.43
N THR A 328 6.48 -29.71 -12.08
CA THR A 328 5.63 -30.49 -12.99
C THR A 328 4.28 -29.78 -13.15
N PRO A 329 3.80 -29.56 -14.39
CA PRO A 329 2.49 -28.98 -14.63
C PRO A 329 1.38 -29.99 -14.31
N THR A 330 0.25 -29.48 -13.83
CA THR A 330 -1.01 -30.23 -13.74
C THR A 330 -1.64 -30.44 -15.12
N HIS A 331 -1.38 -29.54 -16.06
CA HIS A 331 -1.81 -29.60 -17.46
C HIS A 331 -0.59 -29.63 -18.39
N PRO A 332 -0.14 -30.82 -18.83
CA PRO A 332 0.91 -30.92 -19.84
C PRO A 332 0.53 -30.13 -21.11
N GLY A 333 1.44 -29.29 -21.59
CA GLY A 333 1.24 -28.45 -22.79
C GLY A 333 0.52 -27.12 -22.55
N ALA A 334 0.16 -26.76 -21.31
CA ALA A 334 -0.46 -25.47 -21.02
C ALA A 334 0.47 -24.30 -21.34
N LYS A 335 -0.01 -23.33 -22.14
CA LYS A 335 0.69 -22.07 -22.43
C LYS A 335 0.13 -20.94 -21.57
N VAL A 336 0.95 -20.37 -20.70
CA VAL A 336 0.56 -19.30 -19.78
C VAL A 336 1.40 -18.04 -19.96
N VAL A 337 0.76 -16.88 -19.85
CA VAL A 337 1.43 -15.57 -19.81
C VAL A 337 0.71 -14.72 -18.78
N GLY A 338 1.44 -14.25 -17.77
CA GLY A 338 0.84 -13.45 -16.71
C GLY A 338 1.84 -12.70 -15.85
N THR A 339 1.31 -11.94 -14.90
CA THR A 339 2.11 -11.08 -14.01
C THR A 339 2.35 -11.77 -12.67
N ALA A 340 3.60 -11.84 -12.23
CA ALA A 340 3.98 -12.50 -11.01
C ALA A 340 3.41 -11.79 -9.77
N ARG A 341 2.66 -12.54 -8.97
CA ARG A 341 2.37 -12.22 -7.58
C ARG A 341 3.13 -13.20 -6.69
N THR A 342 3.83 -12.73 -5.67
CA THR A 342 4.71 -13.62 -4.90
C THR A 342 4.18 -13.89 -3.49
N LEU A 343 4.45 -15.10 -3.00
CA LEU A 343 4.17 -15.52 -1.63
C LEU A 343 5.38 -16.29 -1.09
N ARG A 344 5.84 -15.92 0.10
CA ARG A 344 6.98 -16.54 0.76
C ARG A 344 6.55 -17.35 1.97
N TYR A 345 7.13 -18.54 2.12
CA TYR A 345 7.02 -19.35 3.33
C TYR A 345 8.34 -19.42 4.11
N ILE A 346 8.28 -19.39 5.43
CA ILE A 346 9.42 -19.73 6.31
C ILE A 346 9.26 -21.13 6.92
N PRO A 347 10.35 -21.78 7.39
CA PRO A 347 10.26 -23.08 8.05
C PRO A 347 9.25 -23.05 9.20
N ALA A 348 8.49 -24.13 9.34
CA ALA A 348 7.56 -24.26 10.46
C ALA A 348 8.30 -24.17 11.80
N ARG A 349 7.76 -23.31 12.68
CA ARG A 349 8.03 -23.28 14.11
C ARG A 349 6.67 -23.13 14.80
N GLU A 350 6.41 -23.92 15.83
CA GLU A 350 5.07 -24.12 16.37
C GLU A 350 4.44 -22.82 16.90
N ASP A 351 5.24 -21.94 17.52
CA ASP A 351 4.83 -20.61 17.97
C ASP A 351 4.46 -19.69 16.79
N LEU A 352 5.29 -19.65 15.74
CA LEU A 352 5.05 -18.83 14.56
C LEU A 352 3.85 -19.33 13.76
N PHE A 353 3.65 -20.66 13.68
CA PHE A 353 2.46 -21.20 13.02
C PHE A 353 1.18 -20.88 13.80
N LYS A 354 1.25 -20.87 15.14
CA LYS A 354 0.11 -20.44 15.97
C LYS A 354 -0.26 -18.98 15.73
N GLU A 355 0.73 -18.11 15.55
CA GLU A 355 0.51 -16.67 15.35
C GLU A 355 0.12 -16.32 13.89
N PHE A 356 0.79 -16.91 12.90
CA PHE A 356 0.69 -16.51 11.48
C PHE A 356 0.10 -17.58 10.56
N GLY A 357 -0.02 -18.83 11.01
CA GLY A 357 -0.45 -19.97 10.19
C GLY A 357 -1.97 -20.14 10.07
N GLY A 358 -2.74 -19.67 11.06
CA GLY A 358 -4.20 -19.77 11.10
C GLY A 358 -4.95 -18.60 10.44
N GLY A 359 -6.28 -18.59 10.54
CA GLY A 359 -7.11 -17.44 10.15
C GLY A 359 -6.93 -16.98 8.70
N TYR A 360 -6.96 -15.66 8.47
CA TYR A 360 -6.71 -15.00 7.18
C TYR A 360 -5.20 -14.70 6.99
N ASN A 361 -4.41 -15.76 6.97
CA ASN A 361 -2.95 -15.72 6.84
C ASN A 361 -2.47 -15.20 5.48
N ALA A 362 -1.15 -15.00 5.35
CA ALA A 362 -0.53 -14.47 4.12
C ALA A 362 -0.88 -15.26 2.86
N GLN A 363 -1.02 -16.59 2.94
CA GLN A 363 -1.40 -17.41 1.78
C GLN A 363 -2.82 -17.11 1.31
N LYS A 364 -3.78 -17.05 2.24
CA LYS A 364 -5.17 -16.73 1.88
C LYS A 364 -5.29 -15.30 1.36
N ARG A 365 -4.58 -14.34 1.96
CA ARG A 365 -4.50 -12.96 1.45
C ARG A 365 -3.95 -12.91 0.03
N ALA A 366 -2.85 -13.62 -0.24
CA ALA A 366 -2.24 -13.66 -1.57
C ALA A 366 -3.21 -14.22 -2.62
N VAL A 367 -3.94 -15.29 -2.29
CA VAL A 367 -4.93 -15.89 -3.20
C VAL A 367 -6.16 -15.00 -3.38
N ASP A 368 -6.74 -14.47 -2.30
CA ASP A 368 -7.99 -13.70 -2.36
C ASP A 368 -7.88 -12.34 -3.03
N SER A 369 -6.66 -11.84 -3.19
CA SER A 369 -6.40 -10.57 -3.84
C SER A 369 -5.78 -10.73 -5.25
N LEU A 370 -5.75 -11.94 -5.82
CA LEU A 370 -5.35 -12.14 -7.22
C LEU A 370 -6.25 -11.34 -8.18
N ARG A 371 -5.62 -10.77 -9.22
CA ARG A 371 -6.27 -10.10 -10.35
C ARG A 371 -6.37 -11.06 -11.54
N PRO A 372 -7.31 -10.81 -12.47
CA PRO A 372 -7.28 -11.47 -13.77
C PRO A 372 -5.90 -11.34 -14.44
N GLY A 373 -5.34 -12.45 -14.91
CA GLY A 373 -4.02 -12.52 -15.55
C GLY A 373 -2.81 -12.57 -14.59
N ASP A 374 -3.03 -12.61 -13.27
CA ASP A 374 -1.94 -12.85 -12.32
C ASP A 374 -1.47 -14.31 -12.36
N ILE A 375 -0.19 -14.52 -12.09
CA ILE A 375 0.40 -15.82 -11.79
C ILE A 375 0.88 -15.78 -10.34
N LEU A 376 0.28 -16.60 -9.47
CA LEU A 376 0.73 -16.71 -8.08
C LEU A 376 1.97 -17.59 -8.00
N VAL A 377 3.09 -17.06 -7.52
CA VAL A 377 4.38 -17.73 -7.38
C VAL A 377 4.74 -17.90 -5.92
N MET A 378 4.95 -19.14 -5.51
CA MET A 378 5.13 -19.51 -4.12
C MET A 378 6.53 -20.08 -3.86
N ASP A 379 7.30 -19.39 -3.02
CA ASP A 379 8.58 -19.88 -2.47
C ASP A 379 8.31 -20.70 -1.22
N ALA A 380 8.21 -22.01 -1.45
CA ALA A 380 8.14 -23.07 -0.46
C ALA A 380 9.55 -23.61 -0.13
N ARG A 381 10.62 -22.94 -0.57
CA ARG A 381 12.02 -23.30 -0.30
C ARG A 381 12.40 -24.69 -0.83
N GLY A 382 11.71 -25.17 -1.88
CA GLY A 382 11.89 -26.53 -2.40
C GLY A 382 11.41 -27.65 -1.47
N GLU A 383 10.63 -27.38 -0.43
CA GLU A 383 10.18 -28.40 0.53
C GLU A 383 9.02 -29.24 -0.04
N LYS A 384 9.30 -30.54 -0.23
CA LYS A 384 8.41 -31.51 -0.90
C LYS A 384 7.52 -32.32 0.06
N GLY A 385 7.80 -32.26 1.35
CA GLY A 385 7.15 -33.07 2.40
C GLY A 385 5.81 -32.52 2.90
N THR A 386 5.23 -31.53 2.22
CA THR A 386 3.88 -31.00 2.48
C THR A 386 3.33 -30.22 1.29
N GLY A 387 2.02 -29.98 1.26
CA GLY A 387 1.36 -29.18 0.22
C GLY A 387 1.24 -27.70 0.56
N THR A 388 1.59 -26.81 -0.37
CA THR A 388 1.33 -25.35 -0.29
C THR A 388 0.14 -24.89 -1.15
N LEU A 389 -0.36 -25.76 -2.02
CA LEU A 389 -1.60 -25.55 -2.77
C LEU A 389 -2.57 -26.70 -2.47
N GLY A 390 -3.86 -26.43 -2.56
CA GLY A 390 -4.92 -27.44 -2.53
C GLY A 390 -6.11 -26.95 -3.33
N ASP A 391 -7.10 -27.82 -3.49
CA ASP A 391 -8.30 -27.60 -4.31
C ASP A 391 -9.00 -26.25 -4.02
N VAL A 392 -9.29 -25.92 -2.75
CA VAL A 392 -10.01 -24.69 -2.39
C VAL A 392 -9.27 -23.42 -2.84
N LEU A 393 -7.96 -23.39 -2.66
CA LEU A 393 -7.15 -22.21 -3.03
C LEU A 393 -6.95 -22.12 -4.54
N ALA A 394 -6.78 -23.25 -5.22
CA ALA A 394 -6.72 -23.30 -6.68
C ALA A 394 -8.05 -22.84 -7.31
N LEU A 395 -9.18 -23.32 -6.78
CA LEU A 395 -10.51 -22.89 -7.23
C LEU A 395 -10.71 -21.39 -7.04
N ARG A 396 -10.27 -20.84 -5.89
CA ARG A 396 -10.38 -19.40 -5.65
C ARG A 396 -9.55 -18.58 -6.65
N ALA A 397 -8.33 -19.01 -6.94
CA ALA A 397 -7.49 -18.39 -7.97
C ALA A 397 -8.16 -18.42 -9.35
N GLN A 398 -8.76 -19.56 -9.73
CA GLN A 398 -9.52 -19.68 -10.98
C GLN A 398 -10.70 -18.71 -11.05
N VAL A 399 -11.50 -18.64 -9.98
CA VAL A 399 -12.68 -17.74 -9.92
C VAL A 399 -12.27 -16.27 -10.06
N LEU A 400 -11.08 -15.89 -9.58
CA LEU A 400 -10.53 -14.54 -9.73
C LEU A 400 -9.87 -14.28 -11.09
N GLY A 401 -9.81 -15.28 -11.97
CA GLY A 401 -9.23 -15.17 -13.31
C GLY A 401 -7.70 -15.19 -13.33
N ALA A 402 -7.05 -15.72 -12.28
CA ALA A 402 -5.61 -15.90 -12.30
C ALA A 402 -5.21 -16.86 -13.45
N GLU A 403 -4.09 -16.56 -14.10
CA GLU A 403 -3.58 -17.32 -15.25
C GLU A 403 -2.99 -18.67 -14.81
N ALA A 404 -2.29 -18.71 -13.67
CA ALA A 404 -1.68 -19.91 -13.13
C ALA A 404 -1.32 -19.81 -11.65
N VAL A 405 -1.04 -20.97 -11.04
CA VAL A 405 -0.42 -21.06 -9.71
C VAL A 405 0.87 -21.87 -9.77
N ILE A 406 1.97 -21.32 -9.28
CA ILE A 406 3.31 -21.91 -9.31
C ILE A 406 3.81 -22.05 -7.88
N THR A 407 4.30 -23.23 -7.51
CA THR A 407 4.99 -23.47 -6.23
C THR A 407 6.17 -24.39 -6.43
N ASP A 408 7.28 -24.10 -5.75
CA ASP A 408 8.40 -25.04 -5.67
C ASP A 408 8.26 -26.07 -4.53
N GLY A 409 7.09 -26.12 -3.90
CA GLY A 409 6.68 -27.12 -2.92
C GLY A 409 5.70 -28.15 -3.48
N GLY A 410 5.09 -28.92 -2.58
CA GLY A 410 4.09 -29.92 -2.95
C GLY A 410 2.71 -29.31 -3.28
N ILE A 411 1.93 -30.00 -4.11
CA ILE A 411 0.51 -29.74 -4.34
C ILE A 411 -0.31 -30.81 -3.62
N ARG A 412 -1.23 -30.38 -2.75
CA ARG A 412 -2.26 -31.22 -2.13
C ARG A 412 -3.45 -31.35 -3.07
N ASP A 413 -4.20 -32.44 -2.92
CA ASP A 413 -5.40 -32.71 -3.72
C ASP A 413 -5.09 -32.64 -5.22
N PHE A 414 -3.95 -33.23 -5.62
CA PHE A 414 -3.41 -33.11 -6.98
C PHE A 414 -4.41 -33.50 -8.06
N GLY A 415 -5.17 -34.59 -7.87
CA GLY A 415 -6.22 -35.00 -8.80
C GLY A 415 -7.29 -33.91 -9.02
N PRO A 416 -7.98 -33.47 -7.95
CA PRO A 416 -8.90 -32.33 -8.02
C PRO A 416 -8.31 -31.07 -8.63
N VAL A 417 -7.10 -30.65 -8.22
CA VAL A 417 -6.42 -29.47 -8.78
C VAL A 417 -6.13 -29.66 -10.28
N SER A 418 -5.73 -30.86 -10.71
CA SER A 418 -5.47 -31.14 -12.13
C SER A 418 -6.72 -31.16 -13.00
N ALA A 419 -7.89 -31.37 -12.40
CA ALA A 419 -9.18 -31.32 -13.09
C ALA A 419 -9.75 -29.89 -13.23
N MET A 420 -9.13 -28.89 -12.60
CA MET A 420 -9.52 -27.48 -12.72
C MET A 420 -9.07 -26.90 -14.07
N GLU A 421 -9.61 -25.73 -14.44
CA GLU A 421 -9.22 -25.04 -15.68
C GLU A 421 -7.93 -24.24 -15.50
N ILE A 422 -7.68 -23.72 -14.29
CA ILE A 422 -6.43 -23.03 -13.98
C ILE A 422 -5.26 -24.04 -13.94
N PRO A 423 -4.21 -23.87 -14.75
CA PRO A 423 -3.02 -24.70 -14.66
C PRO A 423 -2.20 -24.36 -13.42
N ALA A 424 -1.54 -25.37 -12.87
CA ALA A 424 -0.61 -25.20 -11.77
C ALA A 424 0.71 -25.96 -11.99
N TRP A 425 1.80 -25.44 -11.45
CA TRP A 425 3.10 -26.10 -11.41
C TRP A 425 3.51 -26.37 -9.96
N GLY A 426 3.93 -27.59 -9.67
CA GLY A 426 4.36 -28.02 -8.35
C GLY A 426 5.54 -28.98 -8.40
N ALA A 427 6.32 -29.07 -7.34
CA ALA A 427 7.47 -29.98 -7.30
C ALA A 427 7.07 -31.46 -7.19
N ASN A 428 5.91 -31.76 -6.58
CA ASN A 428 5.31 -33.09 -6.46
C ASN A 428 3.88 -33.02 -5.91
N ALA A 429 3.11 -34.12 -6.03
CA ALA A 429 1.89 -34.30 -5.24
C ALA A 429 2.25 -34.66 -3.78
N HIS A 430 1.50 -34.12 -2.80
CA HIS A 430 1.68 -34.48 -1.39
C HIS A 430 0.38 -34.34 -0.57
N PRO A 431 0.01 -35.31 0.30
CA PRO A 431 -1.29 -35.29 1.00
C PRO A 431 -1.34 -34.39 2.25
N ALA A 432 -0.19 -34.06 2.87
CA ALA A 432 -0.16 -33.27 4.10
C ALA A 432 -0.45 -31.78 3.89
N VAL A 433 -1.02 -31.14 4.90
CA VAL A 433 -1.34 -29.70 4.92
C VAL A 433 -0.13 -28.83 5.25
N LEU A 434 -0.13 -27.59 4.75
CA LEU A 434 1.00 -26.66 4.81
C LEU A 434 1.65 -26.52 6.19
N GLY A 435 0.86 -26.49 7.26
CA GLY A 435 1.32 -26.24 8.64
C GLY A 435 2.25 -27.29 9.22
N ARG A 436 2.46 -28.41 8.51
CA ARG A 436 3.47 -29.41 8.85
C ARG A 436 4.90 -28.89 8.69
N ARG A 437 5.16 -28.03 7.69
CA ARG A 437 6.52 -27.57 7.33
C ARG A 437 6.61 -26.08 6.97
N HIS A 438 5.48 -25.38 6.81
CA HIS A 438 5.46 -23.98 6.41
C HIS A 438 4.70 -23.10 7.39
N VAL A 439 5.21 -21.88 7.57
CA VAL A 439 4.43 -20.71 8.00
C VAL A 439 4.33 -19.75 6.81
N PRO A 440 3.13 -19.37 6.34
CA PRO A 440 2.97 -18.28 5.38
C PRO A 440 3.49 -16.98 5.99
N TRP A 441 4.43 -16.31 5.33
CA TRP A 441 5.19 -15.23 5.97
C TRP A 441 4.90 -13.87 5.36
N SER A 442 5.17 -13.70 4.07
CA SER A 442 5.00 -12.42 3.39
C SER A 442 4.46 -12.58 1.97
N VAL A 443 3.75 -11.54 1.51
CA VAL A 443 3.15 -11.44 0.18
C VAL A 443 3.78 -10.23 -0.50
N ASP A 444 4.01 -10.32 -1.80
CA ASP A 444 4.57 -9.23 -2.62
C ASP A 444 6.00 -8.81 -2.20
N ASP A 445 6.79 -9.77 -1.69
CA ASP A 445 8.25 -9.66 -1.52
C ASP A 445 8.99 -10.31 -2.70
N THR A 446 10.27 -10.02 -2.88
CA THR A 446 11.12 -10.85 -3.76
C THR A 446 11.26 -12.26 -3.19
N VAL A 447 11.05 -13.28 -4.01
CA VAL A 447 11.08 -14.68 -3.61
C VAL A 447 12.05 -15.51 -4.46
N ALA A 448 12.47 -16.67 -3.94
CA ALA A 448 13.27 -17.64 -4.68
C ALA A 448 12.41 -18.87 -4.97
N CYS A 449 11.93 -19.04 -6.21
CA CYS A 449 11.07 -20.15 -6.60
C CYS A 449 11.77 -21.00 -7.65
N GLY A 450 12.01 -22.27 -7.37
CA GLY A 450 12.65 -23.19 -8.33
C GLY A 450 14.03 -22.71 -8.81
N GLY A 451 14.77 -21.99 -7.96
CA GLY A 451 16.08 -21.43 -8.29
C GLY A 451 16.08 -20.04 -8.94
N ALA A 452 14.94 -19.54 -9.41
CA ALA A 452 14.81 -18.18 -9.94
C ALA A 452 14.49 -17.16 -8.85
N ALA A 453 15.09 -15.97 -8.96
CA ALA A 453 14.60 -14.79 -8.27
C ALA A 453 13.35 -14.26 -9.00
N VAL A 454 12.25 -14.09 -8.27
CA VAL A 454 10.99 -13.56 -8.79
C VAL A 454 10.60 -12.34 -7.99
N VAL A 455 10.45 -11.21 -8.67
CA VAL A 455 10.01 -9.94 -8.11
C VAL A 455 8.53 -9.73 -8.47
N PRO A 456 7.70 -9.21 -7.55
CA PRO A 456 6.32 -8.87 -7.87
C PRO A 456 6.26 -7.95 -9.09
N GLY A 457 5.42 -8.30 -10.06
CA GLY A 457 5.31 -7.58 -11.33
C GLY A 457 6.14 -8.15 -12.48
N ASP A 458 7.09 -9.06 -12.23
CA ASP A 458 7.77 -9.80 -13.30
C ASP A 458 6.76 -10.51 -14.21
N VAL A 459 7.08 -10.62 -15.50
CA VAL A 459 6.23 -11.35 -16.45
C VAL A 459 6.69 -12.80 -16.49
N ILE A 460 5.77 -13.73 -16.31
CA ILE A 460 6.03 -15.16 -16.40
C ILE A 460 5.40 -15.70 -17.66
N VAL A 461 6.21 -16.42 -18.44
CA VAL A 461 5.76 -17.22 -19.58
C VAL A 461 6.05 -18.67 -19.29
N GLY A 462 5.04 -19.53 -19.43
CA GLY A 462 5.14 -20.96 -19.21
C GLY A 462 4.63 -21.77 -20.38
N ASP A 463 5.32 -22.84 -20.71
CA ASP A 463 4.86 -23.89 -21.63
C ASP A 463 5.39 -25.26 -21.19
N GLU A 464 5.39 -26.24 -22.10
CA GLU A 464 5.85 -27.60 -21.82
C GLU A 464 7.34 -27.71 -21.47
N ASP A 465 8.17 -26.77 -21.94
CA ASP A 465 9.60 -26.75 -21.66
C ASP A 465 9.91 -26.21 -20.26
N GLY A 466 9.02 -25.35 -19.73
CA GLY A 466 9.14 -24.82 -18.38
C GLY A 466 8.62 -23.40 -18.23
N LEU A 467 9.20 -22.68 -17.28
CA LEU A 467 8.74 -21.37 -16.83
C LEU A 467 9.90 -20.36 -16.90
N VAL A 468 9.67 -19.25 -17.60
CA VAL A 468 10.65 -18.16 -17.78
C VAL A 468 10.15 -16.90 -17.08
N VAL A 469 11.04 -16.25 -16.32
CA VAL A 469 10.81 -15.00 -15.60
C VAL A 469 11.45 -13.84 -16.37
N ILE A 470 10.64 -12.89 -16.83
CA ILE A 470 11.06 -11.76 -17.65
C ILE A 470 10.89 -10.47 -16.85
N PRO A 471 11.97 -9.71 -16.58
CA PRO A 471 11.86 -8.43 -15.91
C PRO A 471 10.96 -7.44 -16.71
N PRO A 472 10.14 -6.62 -16.05
CA PRO A 472 9.18 -5.73 -16.72
C PRO A 472 9.83 -4.73 -17.67
N ALA A 473 11.06 -4.31 -17.38
CA ALA A 473 11.81 -3.37 -18.24
C ALA A 473 12.25 -4.00 -19.57
N LEU A 474 12.35 -5.33 -19.65
CA LEU A 474 12.85 -6.06 -20.82
C LEU A 474 11.75 -6.75 -21.63
N VAL A 475 10.53 -6.84 -21.11
CA VAL A 475 9.49 -7.69 -21.71
C VAL A 475 9.14 -7.30 -23.14
N ALA A 476 9.03 -6.00 -23.44
CA ALA A 476 8.64 -5.53 -24.76
C ALA A 476 9.70 -5.86 -25.83
N GLU A 477 10.97 -5.57 -25.53
CA GLU A 477 12.08 -5.85 -26.43
C GLU A 477 12.34 -7.35 -26.60
N VAL A 478 12.20 -8.14 -25.52
CA VAL A 478 12.36 -9.60 -25.57
C VAL A 478 11.25 -10.23 -26.41
N ALA A 479 10.00 -9.79 -26.25
CA ALA A 479 8.88 -10.29 -27.04
C ALA A 479 9.03 -9.96 -28.53
N GLU A 480 9.43 -8.73 -28.86
CA GLU A 480 9.64 -8.31 -30.25
C GLU A 480 10.73 -9.12 -30.93
N ASP A 481 11.91 -9.25 -30.31
CA ASP A 481 13.01 -10.02 -30.87
C ASP A 481 12.71 -11.53 -30.91
N ALA A 482 11.91 -12.05 -29.98
CA ALA A 482 11.47 -13.44 -29.98
C ALA A 482 10.57 -13.74 -31.17
N VAL A 483 9.60 -12.87 -31.49
CA VAL A 483 8.73 -13.04 -32.67
C VAL A 483 9.55 -13.03 -33.96
N VAL A 484 10.54 -12.14 -34.05
CA VAL A 484 11.45 -12.11 -35.20
C VAL A 484 12.25 -13.41 -35.30
N GLN A 485 12.74 -13.92 -34.17
CA GLN A 485 13.49 -15.17 -34.13
C GLN A 485 12.63 -16.39 -34.49
N GLU A 486 11.42 -16.53 -33.96
CA GLU A 486 10.49 -17.63 -34.33
C GLU A 486 10.19 -17.64 -35.83
N ARG A 487 9.94 -16.47 -36.42
CA ARG A 487 9.70 -16.37 -37.88
C ARG A 487 10.93 -16.81 -38.69
N MET A 488 12.12 -16.48 -38.21
CA MET A 488 13.38 -16.91 -38.84
C MET A 488 13.56 -18.43 -38.69
N GLU A 489 13.29 -18.97 -37.50
CA GLU A 489 13.44 -20.40 -37.21
C GLU A 489 12.43 -21.26 -37.96
N ALA A 490 11.18 -20.80 -38.10
CA ALA A 490 10.18 -21.44 -38.95
C ALA A 490 10.64 -21.51 -40.41
N TRP A 491 11.19 -20.41 -40.95
CA TRP A 491 11.73 -20.39 -42.30
C TRP A 491 12.93 -21.33 -42.45
N VAL A 492 13.82 -21.40 -41.43
CA VAL A 492 14.93 -22.36 -41.40
C VAL A 492 14.40 -23.79 -41.37
N ALA A 493 13.38 -24.09 -40.56
CA ALA A 493 12.76 -25.40 -40.48
C ALA A 493 12.17 -25.83 -41.83
N ASP A 494 11.51 -24.93 -42.56
CA ASP A 494 11.02 -25.20 -43.92
C ASP A 494 12.14 -25.56 -44.88
N ARG A 495 13.27 -24.83 -44.84
CA ARG A 495 14.45 -25.15 -45.67
C ARG A 495 15.04 -26.51 -45.31
N VAL A 496 15.08 -26.87 -44.02
CA VAL A 496 15.50 -28.21 -43.59
C VAL A 496 14.52 -29.27 -44.10
N ALA A 497 13.21 -29.03 -44.03
CA ALA A 497 12.18 -29.93 -44.52
C ALA A 497 12.24 -30.13 -46.05
N GLU A 498 12.69 -29.13 -46.79
CA GLU A 498 13.01 -29.20 -48.24
C GLU A 498 14.29 -30.01 -48.54
N GLY A 499 15.03 -30.45 -47.51
CA GLY A 499 16.21 -31.30 -47.63
C GLY A 499 17.55 -30.55 -47.61
N HIS A 500 17.56 -29.24 -47.29
CA HIS A 500 18.81 -28.50 -47.15
C HIS A 500 19.58 -28.91 -45.86
N PRO A 501 20.92 -28.99 -45.91
CA PRO A 501 21.72 -29.30 -44.72
C PRO A 501 21.67 -28.16 -43.70
N VAL A 502 21.74 -28.52 -42.41
CA VAL A 502 21.76 -27.55 -41.30
C VAL A 502 23.05 -26.72 -41.25
N ASP A 503 24.15 -27.25 -41.78
CA ASP A 503 25.45 -26.57 -41.80
C ASP A 503 25.38 -25.29 -42.66
N GLY A 504 25.76 -24.17 -42.05
CA GLY A 504 25.62 -22.84 -42.64
C GLY A 504 24.18 -22.30 -42.73
N LEU A 505 23.15 -23.10 -42.46
CA LEU A 505 21.75 -22.67 -42.40
C LEU A 505 21.35 -22.26 -40.97
N PHE A 506 21.87 -22.94 -39.94
CA PHE A 506 21.60 -22.61 -38.53
C PHE A 506 22.88 -22.67 -37.67
N PRO A 507 23.48 -21.52 -37.30
CA PRO A 507 23.09 -20.15 -37.66
C PRO A 507 23.38 -19.83 -39.13
N MET A 508 22.54 -18.99 -39.76
CA MET A 508 22.66 -18.64 -41.18
C MET A 508 23.99 -17.95 -41.51
N ASN A 509 24.67 -18.44 -42.54
CA ASN A 509 25.78 -17.79 -43.21
C ASN A 509 25.30 -16.65 -44.12
N ALA A 510 26.23 -15.97 -44.81
CA ALA A 510 25.90 -14.83 -45.67
C ALA A 510 24.93 -15.17 -46.82
N GLU A 511 25.03 -16.38 -47.40
CA GLU A 511 24.16 -16.81 -48.49
C GLU A 511 22.72 -17.01 -48.02
N TRP A 512 22.53 -17.73 -46.92
CA TRP A 512 21.20 -17.99 -46.37
C TRP A 512 20.53 -16.73 -45.81
N LYS A 513 21.30 -15.81 -45.23
CA LYS A 513 20.80 -14.49 -44.81
C LYS A 513 20.23 -13.70 -45.99
N ALA A 514 20.95 -13.64 -47.12
CA ALA A 514 20.46 -12.94 -48.31
C ALA A 514 19.16 -13.55 -48.85
N LYS A 515 19.02 -14.89 -48.82
CA LYS A 515 17.77 -15.58 -49.21
C LYS A 515 16.61 -15.27 -48.26
N TYR A 516 16.88 -15.19 -46.96
CA TYR A 516 15.87 -14.83 -45.97
C TYR A 516 15.42 -13.36 -46.10
N GLU A 517 16.35 -12.44 -46.33
CA GLU A 517 16.04 -11.02 -46.59
C GLU A 517 15.18 -10.82 -47.83
N ALA A 518 15.47 -11.55 -48.91
CA ALA A 518 14.64 -11.56 -50.12
C ALA A 518 13.21 -12.07 -49.84
N TYR A 519 13.08 -13.16 -49.07
CA TYR A 519 11.78 -13.68 -48.64
C TYR A 519 10.95 -12.67 -47.83
N LEU A 520 11.59 -11.93 -46.91
CA LEU A 520 10.91 -10.88 -46.14
C LEU A 520 10.42 -9.73 -47.02
N ALA A 521 11.19 -9.33 -48.02
CA ALA A 521 10.80 -8.27 -48.96
C ALA A 521 9.58 -8.66 -49.82
N GLU A 522 9.48 -9.92 -50.24
CA GLU A 522 8.34 -10.45 -51.00
C GLU A 522 7.05 -10.50 -50.16
N GLN A 523 7.16 -10.85 -48.88
CA GLN A 523 6.05 -10.87 -47.93
C GLN A 523 5.49 -9.46 -47.66
N GLN A 524 6.36 -8.44 -47.54
CA GLN A 524 5.94 -7.05 -47.31
C GLN A 524 5.29 -6.39 -48.54
N GLY A 525 5.75 -6.74 -49.76
CA GLY A 525 5.17 -6.22 -51.01
C GLY A 525 3.80 -6.80 -51.38
N SER A 526 3.32 -7.83 -50.68
CA SER A 526 2.05 -8.51 -50.97
C SER A 526 0.86 -8.01 -50.13
N GLY A 527 1.11 -7.15 -49.13
CA GLY A 527 0.10 -6.60 -48.21
C GLY A 527 -0.58 -5.31 -48.66
N ASP A 528 -0.09 -4.67 -49.73
CA ASP A 528 -0.66 -3.45 -50.33
C ASP A 528 -1.18 -3.78 -51.74
N LYS A 529 -2.35 -4.41 -51.83
CA LYS A 529 -3.18 -4.39 -53.03
C LYS A 529 -4.62 -4.11 -52.62
N PRO A 530 -5.26 -3.07 -53.20
CA PRO A 530 -6.56 -2.57 -52.77
C PRO A 530 -7.70 -3.56 -52.94
#